data_AF-A0A8T5LY44-F1
#
_entry.id   AF-A0A8T5LY44-F1
#
_cell.length_a   1.000
_cell.length_b   1.000
_cell.length_c   1.000
_cell.angle_alpha   90.00
_cell.angle_beta   90.00
_cell.angle_gamma   90.00
#
_symmetry.space_group_name_H-M   'P 1'
#
loop_
_entity.id
_entity.type
_entity.pdbx_description
1 polymer ?
#
loop_
_entity_poly.entity_id
_entity_poly.type
_entity_poly.pdbx_seq_one_letter_code
_entity_poly.pdbx_strand_id
1 'polypeptide(L)'
;MIDIKLIRENPEAVKENIKKKFQIEKLVLVDKVQKLDIKWRNEKQKGDKLRSERNKVSEEINKLMKQKKKDEAAKLIKRAKEIGKEIEDNEKETERLEQEIKELMMKIPNIIDSKVPIGKNDLENVELKKYGETKVPDYEILNHTELLEKLGGIDLDSSRKTSGQGFYYLTGDIARLHSAILSYARDFMIEKGFVHCIPPFMIRSDVVTGVMSFEEMDVMMYKIEGEDLYLIGTSEHSMIGMFKERVLK
;
A
#
# COMPACT_ATOMS: atom_id res chain seq x y z
N MET A 1 3.66 -4.79 -0.89
CA MET A 1 3.36 -6.13 -0.33
C MET A 1 4.51 -7.07 -0.66
N ILE A 2 4.91 -7.96 0.25
CA ILE A 2 5.92 -9.00 -0.04
C ILE A 2 5.34 -10.08 -0.98
N ASP A 3 6.20 -10.84 -1.66
CA ASP A 3 5.76 -11.99 -2.45
C ASP A 3 5.18 -13.07 -1.53
N ILE A 4 3.97 -13.55 -1.84
CA ILE A 4 3.30 -14.63 -1.12
C ILE A 4 4.13 -15.93 -1.11
N LYS A 5 4.99 -16.15 -2.12
CA LYS A 5 5.94 -17.27 -2.12
C LYS A 5 6.82 -17.29 -0.90
N LEU A 6 7.21 -16.13 -0.38
CA LEU A 6 8.04 -16.06 0.82
C LEU A 6 7.33 -16.65 2.04
N ILE A 7 6.02 -16.45 2.17
CA ILE A 7 5.21 -17.08 3.23
C ILE A 7 5.04 -18.58 3.01
N ARG A 8 4.97 -19.03 1.75
CA ARG A 8 4.83 -20.45 1.41
C ARG A 8 6.12 -21.22 1.69
N GLU A 9 7.26 -20.66 1.33
CA GLU A 9 8.55 -21.33 1.33
C GLU A 9 9.35 -21.06 2.62
N ASN A 10 9.24 -19.85 3.18
CA ASN A 10 9.99 -19.44 4.37
C ASN A 10 9.17 -18.55 5.32
N PRO A 11 8.07 -19.07 5.89
CA PRO A 11 7.22 -18.31 6.80
C PRO A 11 7.96 -17.84 8.06
N GLU A 12 8.95 -18.61 8.53
CA GLU A 12 9.70 -18.28 9.73
C GLU A 12 10.59 -17.05 9.53
N ALA A 13 11.18 -16.85 8.35
CA ALA A 13 11.89 -15.61 8.04
C ALA A 13 10.98 -14.37 8.07
N VAL A 14 9.73 -14.52 7.60
CA VAL A 14 8.73 -13.42 7.67
C VAL A 14 8.38 -13.12 9.14
N LYS A 15 8.16 -14.15 9.96
CA LYS A 15 7.91 -14.00 11.40
C LYS A 15 9.09 -13.37 12.13
N GLU A 16 10.31 -13.77 11.80
CA GLU A 16 11.53 -13.18 12.37
C GLU A 16 11.65 -11.71 12.00
N ASN A 17 11.39 -11.34 10.75
CA ASN A 17 11.35 -9.95 10.30
C ASN A 17 10.32 -9.12 11.08
N ILE A 18 9.12 -9.65 11.31
CA ILE A 18 8.08 -9.00 12.12
C ILE A 18 8.57 -8.75 13.56
N LYS A 19 9.28 -9.71 14.17
CA LYS A 19 9.86 -9.56 15.50
C LYS A 19 10.95 -8.48 15.51
N LYS A 20 11.82 -8.45 14.50
CA LYS A 20 12.85 -7.41 14.32
C LYS A 20 12.26 -6.00 14.17
N LYS A 21 11.03 -5.90 13.69
CA LYS A 21 10.24 -4.65 13.61
C LYS A 21 9.38 -4.37 14.83
N PHE A 22 9.46 -5.20 15.88
CA PHE A 22 8.69 -5.06 17.12
C PHE A 22 7.16 -5.05 16.93
N GLN A 23 6.65 -5.66 15.84
CA GLN A 23 5.22 -5.75 15.50
C GLN A 23 4.65 -7.15 15.82
N ILE A 24 4.90 -7.66 17.02
CA ILE A 24 4.64 -9.05 17.43
C ILE A 24 3.17 -9.45 17.22
N GLU A 25 2.24 -8.51 17.39
CA GLU A 25 0.81 -8.67 17.14
C GLU A 25 0.48 -9.12 15.70
N LYS A 26 1.36 -8.82 14.73
CA LYS A 26 1.19 -9.20 13.32
C LYS A 26 1.67 -10.62 13.00
N LEU A 27 2.30 -11.33 13.93
CA LEU A 27 2.75 -12.71 13.70
C LEU A 27 1.61 -13.65 13.28
N VAL A 28 0.43 -13.47 13.89
CA VAL A 28 -0.78 -14.24 13.58
C VAL A 28 -1.22 -14.09 12.13
N LEU A 29 -0.88 -12.98 11.46
CA LEU A 29 -1.25 -12.74 10.07
C LEU A 29 -0.54 -13.73 9.14
N VAL A 30 0.71 -14.09 9.44
CA VAL A 30 1.48 -15.05 8.63
C VAL A 30 0.80 -16.42 8.63
N ASP A 31 0.40 -16.91 9.81
CA ASP A 31 -0.26 -18.20 9.95
C ASP A 31 -1.66 -18.20 9.31
N LYS A 32 -2.41 -17.09 9.43
CA LYS A 32 -3.71 -16.92 8.78
C LYS A 32 -3.59 -16.95 7.26
N VAL A 33 -2.67 -16.18 6.69
CA VAL A 33 -2.41 -16.15 5.24
C VAL A 33 -2.03 -17.54 4.75
N GLN A 34 -1.15 -18.25 5.46
CA GLN A 34 -0.73 -19.59 5.07
C GLN A 34 -1.91 -20.57 5.00
N LYS A 35 -2.81 -20.55 5.99
CA LYS A 35 -4.02 -21.39 6.00
C LYS A 35 -4.97 -21.04 4.86
N LEU A 36 -5.22 -19.76 4.63
CA LEU A 36 -6.09 -19.30 3.55
C LEU A 36 -5.50 -19.62 2.17
N ASP A 37 -4.19 -19.47 1.99
CA ASP A 37 -3.49 -19.81 0.75
C ASP A 37 -3.63 -21.30 0.41
N ILE A 38 -3.49 -22.19 1.40
CA ILE A 38 -3.70 -23.63 1.21
C ILE A 38 -5.15 -23.90 0.76
N LYS A 39 -6.13 -23.27 1.42
CA LYS A 39 -7.53 -23.42 1.06
C LYS A 39 -7.82 -22.89 -0.34
N TRP A 40 -7.31 -21.71 -0.68
CA TRP A 40 -7.45 -21.09 -1.99
C TRP A 40 -6.87 -21.96 -3.11
N ARG A 41 -5.67 -22.53 -2.91
CA ARG A 41 -5.07 -23.46 -3.89
C ARG A 41 -5.89 -24.73 -4.06
N ASN A 42 -6.44 -25.28 -2.98
CA ASN A 42 -7.30 -26.45 -3.05
C ASN A 42 -8.62 -26.16 -3.80
N GLU A 43 -9.24 -25.00 -3.54
CA GLU A 43 -10.45 -24.57 -4.27
C GLU A 43 -10.15 -24.29 -5.75
N LYS A 44 -9.01 -23.68 -6.09
CA LYS A 44 -8.57 -23.54 -7.50
C LYS A 44 -8.46 -24.90 -8.20
N GLN A 45 -7.78 -25.87 -7.57
CA GLN A 45 -7.66 -27.23 -8.12
C GLN A 45 -9.03 -27.92 -8.25
N LYS A 46 -9.94 -27.72 -7.30
CA LYS A 46 -11.31 -28.24 -7.36
C LYS A 46 -12.07 -27.63 -8.54
N GLY A 47 -11.97 -26.31 -8.75
CA GLY A 47 -12.55 -25.63 -9.90
C GLY A 47 -12.04 -26.18 -11.24
N ASP A 48 -10.74 -26.44 -11.35
CA ASP A 48 -10.13 -27.06 -12.54
C ASP A 48 -10.67 -28.48 -12.79
N LYS A 49 -10.85 -29.28 -11.72
CA LYS A 49 -11.46 -30.61 -11.82
C LYS A 49 -12.92 -30.54 -12.26
N LEU A 50 -13.72 -29.63 -11.70
CA LEU A 50 -15.12 -29.44 -12.07
C LEU A 50 -15.27 -28.99 -13.53
N ARG A 51 -14.41 -28.07 -14.00
CA ARG A 51 -14.36 -27.66 -15.41
C ARG A 51 -14.01 -28.84 -16.32
N SER A 52 -13.02 -29.65 -15.95
CA SER A 52 -12.68 -30.86 -16.70
C SER A 52 -13.83 -31.88 -16.71
N GLU A 53 -14.52 -32.09 -15.60
CA GLU A 53 -15.68 -32.99 -15.50
C GLU A 53 -16.84 -32.49 -16.37
N ARG A 54 -17.17 -31.19 -16.32
CA ARG A 54 -18.20 -30.58 -17.17
C ARG A 54 -17.93 -30.79 -18.65
N ASN A 55 -16.68 -30.64 -19.08
CA ASN A 55 -16.28 -30.85 -20.47
C ASN A 55 -16.48 -32.31 -20.89
N LYS A 56 -16.06 -33.28 -20.06
CA LYS A 56 -16.28 -34.72 -20.31
C LYS A 56 -17.77 -35.07 -20.39
N VAL A 57 -18.58 -34.58 -19.45
CA VAL A 57 -20.03 -34.79 -19.45
C VAL A 57 -20.66 -34.19 -20.72
N SER A 58 -20.20 -33.02 -21.14
CA SER A 58 -20.69 -32.35 -22.37
C SER A 58 -20.35 -33.15 -23.64
N GLU A 59 -19.16 -33.75 -23.71
CA GLU A 59 -18.78 -34.68 -24.79
C GLU A 59 -19.64 -35.96 -24.79
N GLU A 60 -19.92 -36.53 -23.63
CA GLU A 60 -20.78 -37.72 -23.49
C GLU A 60 -22.23 -37.43 -23.87
N ILE A 61 -22.78 -36.27 -23.48
CA ILE A 61 -24.12 -35.81 -23.92
C ILE A 61 -24.16 -35.76 -25.46
N ASN A 62 -23.16 -35.16 -26.09
CA ASN A 62 -23.10 -35.07 -27.55
C ASN A 62 -23.03 -36.46 -28.22
N LYS A 63 -22.30 -37.42 -27.63
CA LYS A 63 -22.25 -38.81 -28.12
C LYS A 63 -23.61 -39.52 -27.99
N LEU A 64 -24.27 -39.43 -26.83
CA LEU A 64 -25.56 -40.08 -26.59
C LEU A 64 -26.69 -39.48 -27.45
N MET A 65 -26.66 -38.16 -27.67
CA MET A 65 -27.60 -37.48 -28.56
C MET A 65 -27.45 -37.94 -30.02
N LYS A 66 -26.21 -38.14 -30.50
CA LYS A 66 -25.95 -38.75 -31.82
C LYS A 66 -26.46 -40.19 -31.92
N GLN A 67 -26.41 -40.94 -30.82
CA GLN A 67 -26.92 -42.32 -30.72
C GLN A 67 -28.44 -42.42 -30.49
N LYS A 68 -29.18 -41.29 -30.49
CA LYS A 68 -30.62 -41.19 -30.21
C LYS A 68 -31.05 -41.72 -28.82
N LYS A 69 -30.12 -41.84 -27.87
CA LYS A 69 -30.37 -42.27 -26.48
C LYS A 69 -30.79 -41.09 -25.59
N LYS A 70 -31.98 -40.57 -25.82
CA LYS A 70 -32.47 -39.33 -25.19
C LYS A 70 -32.60 -39.41 -23.66
N ASP A 71 -33.01 -40.55 -23.11
CA ASP A 71 -33.21 -40.70 -21.67
C ASP A 71 -31.90 -40.75 -20.88
N GLU A 72 -30.85 -41.38 -21.43
CA GLU A 72 -29.50 -41.38 -20.86
C GLU A 72 -28.87 -39.98 -20.94
N ALA A 73 -29.08 -39.27 -22.06
CA ALA A 73 -28.62 -37.89 -22.22
C ALA A 73 -29.30 -36.91 -21.24
N ALA A 74 -30.59 -37.08 -20.94
CA ALA A 74 -31.31 -36.23 -19.98
C ALA A 74 -30.71 -36.28 -18.57
N LYS A 75 -30.24 -37.46 -18.12
CA LYS A 75 -29.54 -37.61 -16.83
C LYS A 75 -28.22 -36.84 -16.80
N LEU A 76 -27.43 -36.93 -17.87
CA LEU A 76 -26.16 -36.20 -17.98
C LEU A 76 -26.37 -34.69 -18.10
N ILE A 77 -27.42 -34.23 -18.78
CA ILE A 77 -27.78 -32.80 -18.84
C ILE A 77 -28.07 -32.26 -17.43
N LYS A 78 -28.77 -33.03 -16.59
CA LYS A 78 -29.00 -32.65 -15.19
C LYS A 78 -27.69 -32.55 -14.42
N ARG A 79 -26.79 -33.55 -14.55
CA ARG A 79 -25.46 -33.52 -13.92
C ARG A 79 -24.62 -32.34 -14.40
N ALA A 80 -24.64 -32.03 -15.69
CA ALA A 80 -23.92 -30.87 -16.25
C ALA A 80 -24.42 -29.54 -15.66
N LYS A 81 -25.73 -29.43 -15.41
CA LYS A 81 -26.32 -28.25 -14.74
C LYS A 81 -25.91 -28.16 -13.26
N GLU A 82 -25.86 -29.29 -12.55
CA GLU A 82 -25.37 -29.36 -11.17
C GLU A 82 -23.89 -28.95 -11.09
N ILE A 83 -23.02 -29.51 -11.94
CA ILE A 83 -21.61 -29.11 -12.04
C ILE A 83 -21.49 -27.62 -12.37
N GLY A 84 -22.34 -27.09 -13.25
CA GLY A 84 -22.37 -25.66 -13.55
C GLY A 84 -22.59 -24.79 -12.32
N LYS A 85 -23.49 -25.21 -11.41
CA LYS A 85 -23.71 -24.52 -10.14
C LYS A 85 -22.53 -24.69 -9.18
N GLU A 86 -21.96 -25.89 -9.08
CA GLU A 86 -20.77 -26.14 -8.25
C GLU A 86 -19.57 -25.29 -8.69
N ILE A 87 -19.41 -25.04 -9.99
CA ILE A 87 -18.38 -24.14 -10.53
C ILE A 87 -18.65 -22.70 -10.09
N GLU A 88 -19.88 -22.21 -10.23
CA GLU A 88 -20.23 -20.83 -9.84
C GLU A 88 -19.97 -20.59 -8.33
N ASP A 89 -20.34 -21.55 -7.49
CA ASP A 89 -20.11 -21.47 -6.04
C ASP A 89 -18.60 -21.52 -5.71
N ASN A 90 -17.82 -22.36 -6.41
CA ASN A 90 -16.37 -22.45 -6.26
C ASN A 90 -15.64 -21.16 -6.72
N GLU A 91 -16.10 -20.52 -7.80
CA GLU A 91 -15.55 -19.26 -8.30
C GLU A 91 -15.74 -18.13 -7.28
N LYS A 92 -16.95 -18.00 -6.73
CA LYS A 92 -17.24 -17.02 -5.64
C LYS A 92 -16.38 -17.25 -4.41
N GLU A 93 -16.24 -18.50 -3.96
CA GLU A 93 -15.40 -18.80 -2.80
C GLU A 93 -13.92 -18.51 -3.08
N THR A 94 -13.45 -18.80 -4.29
CA THR A 94 -12.08 -18.55 -4.70
C THR A 94 -11.76 -17.05 -4.74
N GLU A 95 -12.65 -16.23 -5.29
CA GLU A 95 -12.52 -14.77 -5.31
C GLU A 95 -12.51 -14.18 -3.90
N ARG A 96 -13.42 -14.66 -3.03
CA ARG A 96 -13.48 -14.25 -1.61
C ARG A 96 -12.16 -14.55 -0.88
N LEU A 97 -11.62 -15.75 -1.04
CA LEU A 97 -10.35 -16.14 -0.43
C LEU A 97 -9.18 -15.32 -0.98
N GLU A 98 -9.18 -15.01 -2.27
CA GLU A 98 -8.14 -14.19 -2.90
C GLU A 98 -8.13 -12.76 -2.33
N GLN A 99 -9.31 -12.16 -2.17
CA GLN A 99 -9.46 -10.85 -1.53
C GLN A 99 -9.01 -10.86 -0.07
N GLU A 100 -9.43 -11.84 0.72
CA GLU A 100 -9.05 -11.97 2.13
C GLU A 100 -7.53 -12.16 2.29
N ILE A 101 -6.91 -12.98 1.45
CA ILE A 101 -5.45 -13.15 1.41
C ILE A 101 -4.77 -11.81 1.09
N LYS A 102 -5.23 -11.10 0.07
CA LYS A 102 -4.66 -9.81 -0.34
C LYS A 102 -4.73 -8.79 0.79
N GLU A 103 -5.88 -8.65 1.45
CA GLU A 103 -6.06 -7.73 2.58
C GLU A 103 -5.10 -8.03 3.73
N LEU A 104 -4.95 -9.29 4.12
CA LEU A 104 -4.03 -9.69 5.18
C LEU A 104 -2.58 -9.47 4.79
N MET A 105 -2.22 -9.78 3.55
CA MET A 105 -0.87 -9.59 3.02
C MET A 105 -0.46 -8.12 2.99
N MET A 106 -1.39 -7.20 2.73
CA MET A 106 -1.13 -5.75 2.77
C MET A 106 -0.74 -5.24 4.16
N LYS A 107 -1.13 -5.95 5.22
CA LYS A 107 -0.79 -5.60 6.61
C LYS A 107 0.57 -6.13 7.07
N ILE A 108 1.14 -7.11 6.35
CA ILE A 108 2.43 -7.70 6.67
C ILE A 108 3.54 -6.73 6.26
N PRO A 109 4.43 -6.32 7.18
CA PRO A 109 5.45 -5.33 6.89
C PRO A 109 6.50 -5.86 5.92
N ASN A 110 7.13 -4.95 5.17
CA ASN A 110 8.21 -5.30 4.26
C ASN A 110 9.42 -5.92 5.00
N ILE A 111 10.22 -6.72 4.29
CA ILE A 111 11.45 -7.31 4.83
C ILE A 111 12.52 -6.25 5.01
N ILE A 112 13.13 -6.16 6.19
CA ILE A 112 14.27 -5.28 6.43
C ILE A 112 15.52 -5.84 5.75
N ASP A 113 16.33 -4.96 5.18
CA ASP A 113 17.64 -5.36 4.67
C ASP A 113 18.54 -5.80 5.82
N SER A 114 19.38 -6.80 5.59
CA SER A 114 20.35 -7.34 6.55
C SER A 114 21.29 -6.30 7.17
N LYS A 115 21.51 -5.16 6.50
CA LYS A 115 22.36 -4.06 6.96
C LYS A 115 21.65 -3.07 7.88
N VAL A 116 20.32 -3.14 7.98
CA VAL A 116 19.54 -2.24 8.83
C VAL A 116 19.80 -2.59 10.29
N PRO A 117 20.33 -1.65 11.11
CA PRO A 117 20.47 -1.87 12.54
C PRO A 117 19.11 -2.18 13.18
N ILE A 118 19.08 -3.14 14.10
CA ILE A 118 17.86 -3.47 14.83
C ILE A 118 17.72 -2.50 15.98
N GLY A 119 16.63 -1.74 15.98
CA GLY A 119 16.33 -0.73 16.99
C GLY A 119 14.84 -0.67 17.32
N LYS A 120 14.49 -0.59 18.61
CA LYS A 120 13.08 -0.49 19.06
C LYS A 120 12.44 0.84 18.73
N ASN A 121 13.21 1.92 18.81
CA ASN A 121 12.78 3.28 18.58
C ASN A 121 13.93 4.13 18.04
N ASP A 122 13.67 5.42 17.88
CA ASP A 122 14.59 6.42 17.35
C ASP A 122 15.86 6.62 18.18
N LEU A 123 15.86 6.27 19.47
CA LEU A 123 17.04 6.35 20.34
C LEU A 123 18.10 5.30 19.98
N GLU A 124 17.73 4.25 19.27
CA GLU A 124 18.62 3.17 18.84
C GLU A 124 19.13 3.37 17.40
N ASN A 125 18.79 4.51 16.78
CA ASN A 125 19.33 4.89 15.47
C ASN A 125 20.85 5.13 15.54
N VAL A 126 21.56 4.65 14.54
CA VAL A 126 23.02 4.79 14.45
C VAL A 126 23.38 5.97 13.53
N GLU A 127 24.10 6.95 14.06
CA GLU A 127 24.67 8.04 13.26
C GLU A 127 25.77 7.46 12.35
N LEU A 128 25.58 7.58 11.02
CA LEU A 128 26.56 7.08 10.05
C LEU A 128 27.61 8.13 9.70
N LYS A 129 27.19 9.39 9.55
CA LYS A 129 28.05 10.51 9.15
C LYS A 129 27.52 11.81 9.71
N LYS A 130 28.44 12.70 10.09
CA LYS A 130 28.18 14.08 10.50
C LYS A 130 28.99 15.02 9.61
N TYR A 131 28.35 16.10 9.15
CA TYR A 131 28.99 17.13 8.34
C TYR A 131 28.96 18.47 9.08
N GLY A 132 30.10 19.14 9.11
CA GLY A 132 30.28 20.40 9.85
C GLY A 132 30.38 20.21 11.36
N GLU A 133 30.68 21.31 12.04
CA GLU A 133 30.75 21.37 13.50
C GLU A 133 29.60 22.22 14.03
N THR A 134 28.88 21.69 15.03
CA THR A 134 27.79 22.42 15.68
C THR A 134 28.40 23.45 16.64
N LYS A 135 28.25 24.74 16.35
CA LYS A 135 28.66 25.82 17.25
C LYS A 135 27.43 26.32 18.01
N VAL A 136 27.45 26.18 19.33
CA VAL A 136 26.46 26.80 20.22
C VAL A 136 26.97 28.20 20.57
N PRO A 137 26.26 29.27 20.16
CA PRO A 137 26.63 30.63 20.55
C PRO A 137 26.49 30.86 22.06
N ASP A 138 27.15 31.91 22.55
CA ASP A 138 27.12 32.35 23.95
C ASP A 138 25.92 33.27 24.29
N TYR A 139 25.01 33.45 23.35
CA TYR A 139 23.75 34.16 23.54
C TYR A 139 22.55 33.21 23.57
N GLU A 140 21.42 33.69 24.10
CA GLU A 140 20.17 32.95 24.12
C GLU A 140 19.65 32.66 22.71
N ILE A 141 19.55 31.38 22.36
CA ILE A 141 19.02 30.92 21.08
C ILE A 141 17.50 30.86 21.19
N LEU A 142 16.82 31.82 20.56
CA LEU A 142 15.36 31.79 20.43
C LEU A 142 14.92 30.59 19.61
N ASN A 143 13.75 30.05 19.92
CA ASN A 143 13.14 29.07 19.02
C ASN A 143 12.77 29.74 17.68
N HIS A 144 12.63 28.95 16.62
CA HIS A 144 12.39 29.52 15.29
C HIS A 144 11.12 30.37 15.24
N THR A 145 10.05 29.99 15.94
CA THR A 145 8.79 30.74 15.98
C THR A 145 8.96 32.11 16.61
N GLU A 146 9.57 32.20 17.79
CA GLU A 146 9.84 33.46 18.50
C GLU A 146 10.71 34.39 17.66
N LEU A 147 11.71 33.85 16.98
CA LEU A 147 12.55 34.61 16.08
C LEU A 147 11.74 35.18 14.90
N LEU A 148 10.90 34.37 14.27
CA LEU A 148 10.07 34.81 13.15
C LEU A 148 9.01 35.84 13.58
N GLU A 149 8.44 35.71 14.78
CA GLU A 149 7.50 36.70 15.35
C GLU A 149 8.19 38.04 15.58
N LYS A 150 9.41 38.04 16.16
CA LYS A 150 10.21 39.26 16.35
C LYS A 150 10.57 39.95 15.04
N LEU A 151 10.71 39.19 13.96
CA LEU A 151 10.97 39.70 12.61
C LEU A 151 9.68 40.14 11.88
N GLY A 152 8.50 39.97 12.48
CA GLY A 152 7.21 40.25 11.83
C GLY A 152 6.94 39.33 10.62
N GLY A 153 7.57 38.15 10.59
CA GLY A 153 7.58 37.23 9.46
C GLY A 153 6.69 36.01 9.61
N ILE A 154 6.00 35.86 10.74
CA ILE A 154 5.00 34.82 10.98
C ILE A 154 3.78 35.40 11.70
N ASP A 155 2.59 34.91 11.35
CA ASP A 155 1.34 35.21 12.06
C ASP A 155 0.63 33.90 12.43
N LEU A 156 0.77 33.52 13.70
CA LEU A 156 0.15 32.33 14.28
C LEU A 156 -1.27 32.58 14.81
N ASP A 157 -1.59 33.80 15.19
CA ASP A 157 -2.91 34.10 15.75
C ASP A 157 -3.98 34.13 14.67
N SER A 158 -3.66 34.69 13.51
CA SER A 158 -4.53 34.62 12.34
C SER A 158 -4.67 33.18 11.85
N SER A 159 -3.59 32.40 11.81
CA SER A 159 -3.66 31.00 11.34
C SER A 159 -4.50 30.13 12.28
N ARG A 160 -4.38 30.30 13.60
CA ARG A 160 -5.25 29.60 14.59
C ARG A 160 -6.72 29.93 14.39
N LYS A 161 -7.05 31.19 14.09
CA LYS A 161 -8.43 31.62 13.80
C LYS A 161 -8.93 31.07 12.47
N THR A 162 -8.07 30.97 11.46
CA THR A 162 -8.45 30.49 10.12
C THR A 162 -8.56 28.97 10.04
N SER A 163 -7.57 28.24 10.57
CA SER A 163 -7.38 26.81 10.29
C SER A 163 -7.10 25.96 11.54
N GLY A 164 -6.97 26.58 12.72
CA GLY A 164 -6.69 25.88 13.98
C GLY A 164 -5.21 25.67 14.27
N GLN A 165 -4.90 24.77 15.21
CA GLN A 165 -3.53 24.48 15.61
C GLN A 165 -2.75 23.76 14.50
N GLY A 166 -1.45 24.04 14.37
CA GLY A 166 -0.57 23.43 13.37
C GLY A 166 -0.42 24.21 12.05
N PHE A 167 -1.15 25.31 11.87
CA PHE A 167 -1.05 26.19 10.70
C PHE A 167 -0.32 27.50 11.02
N TYR A 168 0.20 28.16 9.99
CA TYR A 168 0.90 29.45 10.11
C TYR A 168 0.77 30.27 8.82
N TYR A 169 0.79 31.59 8.94
CA TYR A 169 1.11 32.47 7.81
C TYR A 169 2.57 32.87 7.89
N LEU A 170 3.31 32.80 6.78
CA LEU A 170 4.59 33.47 6.63
C LEU A 170 4.38 34.79 5.90
N THR A 171 5.07 35.84 6.33
CA THR A 171 4.91 37.21 5.82
C THR A 171 6.25 37.87 5.49
N GLY A 172 6.20 38.92 4.68
CA GLY A 172 7.35 39.76 4.36
C GLY A 172 8.56 39.00 3.81
N ASP A 173 9.75 39.37 4.29
CA ASP A 173 11.01 38.77 3.83
C ASP A 173 11.17 37.30 4.23
N ILE A 174 10.49 36.84 5.28
CA ILE A 174 10.48 35.42 5.65
C ILE A 174 9.73 34.58 4.61
N ALA A 175 8.58 35.05 4.13
CA ALA A 175 7.85 34.38 3.04
C ALA A 175 8.67 34.35 1.74
N ARG A 176 9.43 35.42 1.46
CA ARG A 176 10.36 35.47 0.32
C ARG A 176 11.50 34.47 0.49
N LEU A 177 12.09 34.37 1.68
CA LEU A 177 13.15 33.41 1.99
C LEU A 177 12.67 31.97 1.83
N HIS A 178 11.48 31.63 2.34
CA HIS A 178 10.86 30.32 2.15
C HIS A 178 10.78 29.95 0.66
N SER A 179 10.31 30.89 -0.18
CA SER A 179 10.23 30.69 -1.63
C SER A 179 11.59 30.53 -2.30
N ALA A 180 12.61 31.28 -1.83
CA ALA A 180 13.98 31.18 -2.33
C ALA A 180 14.61 29.82 -2.02
N ILE A 181 14.38 29.28 -0.81
CA ILE A 181 14.87 27.94 -0.43
C ILE A 181 14.26 26.86 -1.32
N LEU A 182 12.96 26.93 -1.60
CA LEU A 182 12.30 25.98 -2.51
C LEU A 182 12.87 26.06 -3.93
N SER A 183 13.12 27.27 -4.43
CA SER A 183 13.72 27.48 -5.76
C SER A 183 15.14 26.94 -5.84
N TYR A 184 15.96 27.19 -4.81
CA TYR A 184 17.31 26.65 -4.72
C TYR A 184 17.29 25.11 -4.69
N ALA A 185 16.46 24.50 -3.85
CA ALA A 185 16.36 23.04 -3.76
C ALA A 185 15.93 22.40 -5.10
N ARG A 186 14.97 23.03 -5.80
CA ARG A 186 14.55 22.63 -7.15
C ARG A 186 15.74 22.65 -8.11
N ASP A 187 16.41 23.79 -8.24
CA ASP A 187 17.47 24.00 -9.23
C ASP A 187 18.68 23.11 -8.93
N PHE A 188 19.03 22.95 -7.65
CA PHE A 188 20.05 22.01 -7.20
C PHE A 188 19.75 20.58 -7.67
N MET A 189 18.50 20.12 -7.54
CA MET A 189 18.13 18.77 -7.99
C MET A 189 18.09 18.65 -9.52
N ILE A 190 17.70 19.69 -10.24
CA ILE A 190 17.78 19.74 -11.72
C ILE A 190 19.23 19.59 -12.18
N GLU A 191 20.17 20.29 -11.54
CA GLU A 191 21.61 20.16 -11.82
C GLU A 191 22.16 18.76 -11.54
N LYS A 192 21.51 17.99 -10.64
CA LYS A 192 21.81 16.56 -10.42
C LYS A 192 21.18 15.62 -11.45
N GLY A 193 20.49 16.15 -12.47
CA GLY A 193 19.88 15.39 -13.56
C GLY A 193 18.44 14.94 -13.30
N PHE A 194 17.79 15.43 -12.25
CA PHE A 194 16.39 15.14 -12.00
C PHE A 194 15.48 16.00 -12.89
N VAL A 195 14.40 15.42 -13.39
CA VAL A 195 13.36 16.17 -14.11
C VAL A 195 12.44 16.83 -13.09
N HIS A 196 12.33 18.16 -13.15
CA HIS A 196 11.38 18.88 -12.31
C HIS A 196 9.94 18.56 -12.73
N CYS A 197 9.12 18.16 -11.76
CA CYS A 197 7.73 17.78 -11.96
C CYS A 197 6.87 18.45 -10.89
N ILE A 198 5.71 18.96 -11.30
CA ILE A 198 4.64 19.40 -10.39
C ILE A 198 3.52 18.35 -10.49
N PRO A 199 3.38 17.44 -9.50
CA PRO A 199 2.37 16.41 -9.56
C PRO A 199 1.00 16.93 -9.06
N PRO A 200 -0.09 16.17 -9.28
CA PRO A 200 -1.35 16.42 -8.58
C PRO A 200 -1.17 16.37 -7.06
N PHE A 201 -1.83 17.28 -6.34
CA PHE A 201 -1.83 17.32 -4.87
C PHE A 201 -2.97 16.54 -4.23
N MET A 202 -3.83 15.97 -5.06
CA MET A 202 -4.90 15.06 -4.65
C MET A 202 -4.76 13.76 -5.44
N ILE A 203 -4.91 12.63 -4.75
CA ILE A 203 -4.78 11.30 -5.34
C ILE A 203 -5.95 10.40 -4.93
N ARG A 204 -6.26 9.41 -5.78
CA ARG A 204 -7.31 8.41 -5.54
C ARG A 204 -6.91 7.40 -4.47
N SER A 205 -7.90 6.81 -3.80
CA SER A 205 -7.68 5.79 -2.76
C SER A 205 -6.84 4.60 -3.25
N ASP A 206 -7.04 4.20 -4.50
CA ASP A 206 -6.33 3.10 -5.14
C ASP A 206 -4.84 3.38 -5.44
N VAL A 207 -4.39 4.64 -5.35
CA VAL A 207 -2.97 5.02 -5.38
C VAL A 207 -2.40 4.97 -3.97
N VAL A 208 -3.13 5.51 -2.99
CA VAL A 208 -2.73 5.53 -1.58
C VAL A 208 -2.50 4.11 -1.05
N THR A 209 -3.43 3.20 -1.34
CA THR A 209 -3.33 1.79 -0.94
C THR A 209 -2.12 1.07 -1.53
N GLY A 210 -1.50 1.60 -2.60
CA GLY A 210 -0.27 1.06 -3.16
C GLY A 210 0.98 1.42 -2.35
N VAL A 211 0.94 2.50 -1.57
CA VAL A 211 2.11 3.10 -0.89
C VAL A 211 2.02 3.04 0.63
N MET A 212 0.81 2.96 1.20
CA MET A 212 0.59 2.88 2.65
C MET A 212 -0.60 1.97 3.02
N SER A 213 -0.71 1.61 4.29
CA SER A 213 -1.83 0.81 4.79
C SER A 213 -3.09 1.66 5.03
N PHE A 214 -4.27 1.02 5.00
CA PHE A 214 -5.54 1.70 5.29
C PHE A 214 -5.60 2.30 6.71
N GLU A 215 -5.00 1.64 7.70
CA GLU A 215 -4.97 2.12 9.08
C GLU A 215 -4.13 3.41 9.20
N GLU A 216 -3.07 3.55 8.40
CA GLU A 216 -2.25 4.76 8.33
C GLU A 216 -2.94 5.87 7.51
N MET A 217 -3.71 5.49 6.49
CA MET A 217 -4.39 6.41 5.58
C MET A 217 -5.38 7.34 6.31
N ASP A 218 -6.23 6.78 7.17
CA ASP A 218 -7.26 7.55 7.88
C ASP A 218 -6.68 8.50 8.93
N VAL A 219 -5.48 8.20 9.44
CA VAL A 219 -4.82 9.01 10.47
C VAL A 219 -3.89 10.07 9.86
N MET A 220 -3.26 9.78 8.72
CA MET A 220 -2.18 10.59 8.16
C MET A 220 -2.60 11.46 6.96
N MET A 221 -3.79 11.27 6.38
CA MET A 221 -4.21 11.98 5.17
C MET A 221 -5.54 12.70 5.33
N TYR A 222 -5.64 13.89 4.74
CA TYR A 222 -6.93 14.60 4.63
C TYR A 222 -7.76 14.04 3.47
N LYS A 223 -8.93 13.51 3.80
CA LYS A 223 -9.94 13.05 2.85
C LYS A 223 -10.78 14.22 2.30
N ILE A 224 -11.04 14.23 1.00
CA ILE A 224 -12.05 15.12 0.41
C ILE A 224 -13.43 14.47 0.56
N GLU A 225 -14.32 15.12 1.29
CA GLU A 225 -15.68 14.61 1.53
C GLU A 225 -16.47 14.53 0.22
N GLY A 226 -17.16 13.40 0.00
CA GLY A 226 -17.96 13.17 -1.20
C GLY A 226 -17.19 12.76 -2.47
N GLU A 227 -15.85 12.70 -2.42
CA GLU A 227 -15.02 12.36 -3.58
C GLU A 227 -14.07 11.20 -3.28
N ASP A 228 -13.61 10.47 -4.30
CA ASP A 228 -12.49 9.51 -4.18
C ASP A 228 -11.14 10.23 -4.29
N LEU A 229 -10.91 11.25 -3.45
CA LEU A 229 -9.65 12.00 -3.39
C LEU A 229 -9.13 12.18 -1.96
N TYR A 230 -7.81 12.23 -1.83
CA TYR A 230 -7.08 12.53 -0.60
C TYR A 230 -5.95 13.52 -0.90
N LEU A 231 -5.71 14.49 -0.01
CA LEU A 231 -4.54 15.36 -0.09
C LEU A 231 -3.27 14.57 0.19
N ILE A 232 -2.23 14.80 -0.61
CA ILE A 232 -0.94 14.11 -0.46
C ILE A 232 -0.24 14.51 0.85
N GLY A 233 0.32 13.54 1.57
CA GLY A 233 1.26 13.81 2.68
C GLY A 233 2.69 14.07 2.20
N THR A 234 3.03 13.60 0.99
CA THR A 234 4.31 13.80 0.32
C THR A 234 4.14 13.65 -1.19
N SER A 235 4.99 14.31 -1.98
CA SER A 235 5.02 14.15 -3.44
C SER A 235 5.37 12.73 -3.90
N GLU A 236 5.98 11.91 -3.04
CA GLU A 236 6.30 10.50 -3.33
C GLU A 236 5.07 9.73 -3.82
N HIS A 237 3.92 9.89 -3.14
CA HIS A 237 2.71 9.13 -3.47
C HIS A 237 2.19 9.45 -4.87
N SER A 238 2.14 10.72 -5.24
CA SER A 238 1.67 11.15 -6.56
C SER A 238 2.68 10.83 -7.67
N MET A 239 3.98 10.92 -7.36
CA MET A 239 5.04 10.56 -8.31
C MET A 239 5.09 9.05 -8.60
N ILE A 240 4.92 8.18 -7.59
CA ILE A 240 4.79 6.72 -7.80
C ILE A 240 3.52 6.41 -8.58
N GLY A 241 2.40 7.07 -8.23
CA GLY A 241 1.11 6.91 -8.91
C GLY A 241 1.18 7.17 -10.43
N MET A 242 2.09 8.04 -10.89
CA MET A 242 2.30 8.31 -12.32
C MET A 242 2.64 7.06 -13.14
N PHE A 243 3.25 6.04 -12.53
CA PHE A 243 3.67 4.80 -13.17
C PHE A 243 2.72 3.63 -12.97
N LYS A 244 1.60 3.84 -12.27
CA LYS A 244 0.58 2.81 -12.07
C LYS A 244 0.13 2.23 -13.42
N GLU A 245 0.06 0.90 -13.48
CA GLU A 245 -0.34 0.12 -14.66
C GLU A 245 0.53 0.33 -15.92
N ARG A 246 1.71 0.94 -15.79
CA ARG A 246 2.66 1.10 -16.89
C ARG A 246 3.71 0.00 -16.87
N VAL A 247 3.94 -0.60 -18.04
CA VAL A 247 5.16 -1.38 -18.31
C VAL A 247 6.23 -0.39 -18.76
N LEU A 248 7.28 -0.24 -17.96
CA LEU A 248 8.44 0.55 -18.34
C LEU A 248 9.21 -0.17 -19.45
N LYS A 249 9.67 0.60 -20.43
CA LYS A 249 10.53 0.09 -21.51
C LYS A 249 11.98 0.04 -21.06
#